data_AF-A0A7W8F5X9-F1
#
_entry.id   AF-A0A7W8F5X9-F1
#
_cell.length_a   1.000
_cell.length_b   1.000
_cell.length_c   1.000
_cell.angle_alpha   90.00
_cell.angle_beta   90.00
_cell.angle_gamma   90.00
#
_symmetry.space_group_name_H-M   'P 1'
#
loop_
_entity.id
_entity.type
_entity.pdbx_description
1 polymer ?
#
loop_
_entity_poly.entity_id
_entity_poly.type
_entity_poly.pdbx_seq_one_letter_code
_entity_poly.pdbx_strand_id
1 'polypeptide(L)'
;MPLTGNTPPGVPHPTRSLGYGIIRWCQDYVLQPDGERAGEPWRFSPEQLRFVLWLYAIDERGRWLYRSAALRRAKGWGKTPLLAALAIVEFIGPARFSHFDDNGLPVGKRVPLPLVQIAATSLDQTANTRDQIRGMLAESPAEREFNLDIGKGLIQFKDGRPGRIEPVTSSSRGLEGARPTFARPRQERSCRGRAAAALLFATRSITSSNRIMAYTSGRPWIEMFRRRPAPVPG
;
A
#
# COMPACT_ATOMS: atom_id res chain seq x y z
N MET A 1 0.63 -1.53 -23.14
CA MET A 1 -0.83 -1.41 -23.36
C MET A 1 -1.30 -0.11 -22.76
N PRO A 2 -2.28 0.61 -23.34
CA PRO A 2 -2.79 1.82 -22.70
C PRO A 2 -3.40 1.48 -21.34
N LEU A 3 -3.15 2.32 -20.34
CA LEU A 3 -3.75 2.21 -19.02
C LEU A 3 -5.26 2.47 -19.16
N THR A 4 -6.05 1.42 -19.32
CA THR A 4 -7.51 1.49 -19.20
C THR A 4 -7.85 1.82 -17.74
N GLY A 5 -8.56 2.92 -17.47
CA GLY A 5 -8.78 3.39 -16.09
C GLY A 5 -9.12 4.87 -15.97
N ASN A 6 -9.50 5.30 -14.76
CA ASN A 6 -9.66 6.72 -14.39
C ASN A 6 -8.37 7.31 -13.79
N THR A 7 -7.21 6.76 -14.16
CA THR A 7 -5.93 7.34 -13.74
C THR A 7 -5.63 8.54 -14.63
N PRO A 8 -5.39 9.74 -14.09
CA PRO A 8 -5.13 10.90 -14.93
C PRO A 8 -3.92 10.68 -15.84
N PRO A 9 -3.91 11.27 -17.06
CA PRO A 9 -2.76 11.22 -17.96
C PRO A 9 -1.50 11.79 -17.28
N GLY A 10 -0.34 11.20 -17.58
CA GLY A 10 0.95 11.64 -17.03
C GLY A 10 1.21 11.27 -15.57
N VAL A 11 2.17 11.97 -14.97
CA VAL A 11 2.57 11.85 -13.56
C VAL A 11 2.26 13.15 -12.82
N PRO A 12 1.89 13.10 -11.53
CA PRO A 12 1.68 14.32 -10.75
C PRO A 12 2.99 15.09 -10.58
N HIS A 13 2.87 16.41 -10.47
CA HIS A 13 4.01 17.30 -10.23
C HIS A 13 4.76 16.88 -8.95
N PRO A 14 6.11 16.99 -8.89
CA PRO A 14 6.90 16.60 -7.72
C PRO A 14 6.42 17.19 -6.39
N THR A 15 6.01 18.46 -6.40
CA THR A 15 5.46 19.14 -5.20
C THR A 15 4.06 18.66 -4.78
N ARG A 16 3.42 17.79 -5.56
CA ARG A 16 2.05 17.30 -5.35
C ARG A 16 1.98 15.80 -5.08
N SER A 17 3.11 15.13 -4.88
CA SER A 17 3.12 13.69 -4.58
C SER A 17 4.23 13.32 -3.60
N LEU A 18 3.83 12.66 -2.52
CA LEU A 18 4.75 11.98 -1.61
C LEU A 18 5.37 10.72 -2.24
N GLY A 19 4.83 10.29 -3.39
CA GLY A 19 5.26 9.07 -4.06
C GLY A 19 6.73 9.10 -4.46
N TYR A 20 7.29 10.27 -4.82
CA TYR A 20 8.70 10.37 -5.22
C TYR A 20 9.65 10.01 -4.07
N GLY A 21 9.40 10.54 -2.87
CA GLY A 21 10.17 10.18 -1.67
C GLY A 21 10.00 8.71 -1.29
N ILE A 22 8.79 8.18 -1.44
CA ILE A 22 8.49 6.76 -1.19
C ILE A 22 9.23 5.85 -2.18
N ILE A 23 9.28 6.21 -3.45
CA ILE A 23 9.97 5.43 -4.49
C ILE A 23 11.46 5.36 -4.18
N ARG A 24 12.09 6.50 -3.85
CA ARG A 24 13.49 6.56 -3.44
C ARG A 24 13.75 5.72 -2.20
N TRP A 25 12.91 5.89 -1.18
CA TRP A 25 12.99 5.11 0.05
C TRP A 25 12.91 3.60 -0.22
N CYS A 26 12.01 3.15 -1.10
CA CYS A 26 11.95 1.72 -1.46
C CYS A 26 13.23 1.22 -2.14
N GLN A 27 13.86 2.04 -2.98
CA GLN A 27 15.13 1.68 -3.63
C GLN A 27 16.28 1.55 -2.62
N ASP A 28 16.29 2.39 -1.58
CA ASP A 28 17.37 2.41 -0.60
C ASP A 28 17.21 1.28 0.46
N TYR A 29 15.97 0.92 0.79
CA TYR A 29 15.67 0.09 1.97
C TYR A 29 15.15 -1.30 1.68
N VAL A 30 14.62 -1.55 0.48
CA VAL A 30 13.87 -2.76 0.17
C VAL A 30 14.50 -3.50 -1.00
N LEU A 31 14.58 -4.82 -0.89
CA LEU A 31 15.17 -5.67 -1.92
C LEU A 31 14.11 -6.27 -2.84
N GLN A 32 14.56 -6.63 -4.05
CA GLN A 32 13.79 -7.40 -5.00
C GLN A 32 13.62 -8.83 -4.46
N PRO A 33 12.38 -9.31 -4.27
CA PRO A 33 12.15 -10.60 -3.60
C PRO A 33 12.31 -11.82 -4.51
N ASP A 34 12.18 -11.63 -5.83
CA ASP A 34 12.11 -12.72 -6.80
C ASP A 34 12.56 -12.23 -8.20
N GLY A 35 12.96 -13.19 -9.05
CA GLY A 35 13.49 -12.99 -10.39
C GLY A 35 15.02 -13.00 -10.48
N GLU A 36 15.54 -12.78 -11.68
CA GLU A 36 16.99 -12.78 -11.97
C GLU A 36 17.78 -11.73 -11.17
N ARG A 37 17.09 -10.70 -10.69
CA ARG A 37 17.64 -9.60 -9.87
C ARG A 37 17.29 -9.74 -8.40
N ALA A 38 16.95 -10.95 -7.92
CA ALA A 38 16.66 -11.16 -6.50
C ALA A 38 17.85 -10.69 -5.64
N GLY A 39 17.56 -9.92 -4.59
CA GLY A 39 18.57 -9.31 -3.72
C GLY A 39 19.10 -7.94 -4.20
N GLU A 40 18.76 -7.49 -5.42
CA GLU A 40 19.04 -6.11 -5.83
C GLU A 40 18.05 -5.11 -5.22
N PRO A 41 18.40 -3.81 -5.14
CA PRO A 41 17.46 -2.74 -4.80
C PRO A 41 16.13 -2.82 -5.58
N TRP A 42 15.01 -2.68 -4.88
CA TRP A 42 13.68 -2.74 -5.49
C TRP A 42 13.49 -1.66 -6.55
N ARG A 43 13.08 -2.05 -7.76
CA ARG A 43 12.80 -1.12 -8.87
C ARG A 43 11.37 -1.29 -9.38
N PHE A 44 10.61 -0.22 -9.30
CA PHE A 44 9.26 -0.17 -9.89
C PHE A 44 9.34 -0.08 -11.42
N SER A 45 8.39 -0.73 -12.10
CA SER A 45 8.18 -0.50 -13.53
C SER A 45 7.59 0.90 -13.78
N PRO A 46 7.72 1.48 -14.97
CA PRO A 46 7.15 2.80 -15.29
C PRO A 46 5.64 2.92 -15.01
N GLU A 47 4.88 1.84 -15.26
CA GLU A 47 3.45 1.80 -14.94
C GLU A 47 3.18 1.77 -13.43
N GLN A 48 4.00 1.03 -12.67
CA GLN A 48 3.92 0.97 -11.21
C GLN A 48 4.29 2.32 -10.59
N LEU A 49 5.35 2.98 -11.08
CA LEU A 49 5.76 4.32 -10.64
C LEU A 49 4.59 5.29 -10.78
N ARG A 50 3.97 5.36 -11.96
CA ARG A 50 2.81 6.22 -12.19
C ARG A 50 1.66 5.90 -11.23
N PHE A 51 1.38 4.63 -10.98
CA PHE A 51 0.35 4.23 -10.02
C PHE A 51 0.68 4.71 -8.59
N VAL A 52 1.91 4.48 -8.11
CA VAL A 52 2.35 4.90 -6.77
C VAL A 52 2.29 6.43 -6.63
N LEU A 53 2.77 7.17 -7.63
CA LEU A 53 2.76 8.63 -7.62
C LEU A 53 1.34 9.20 -7.47
N TRP A 54 0.38 8.67 -8.21
CA TRP A 54 -1.02 9.08 -8.11
C TRP A 54 -1.68 8.60 -6.81
N LEU A 55 -1.36 7.39 -6.36
CA LEU A 55 -1.85 6.83 -5.11
C LEU A 55 -1.43 7.70 -3.90
N TYR A 56 -0.22 8.26 -3.92
CA TYR A 56 0.31 9.18 -2.90
C TYR A 56 0.22 10.66 -3.28
N ALA A 57 -0.67 11.02 -4.19
CA ALA A 57 -0.88 12.41 -4.57
C ALA A 57 -1.64 13.20 -3.48
N ILE A 58 -1.19 14.42 -3.22
CA ILE A 58 -1.70 15.32 -2.19
C ILE A 58 -2.13 16.67 -2.80
N ASP A 59 -3.06 17.35 -2.13
CA ASP A 59 -3.42 18.73 -2.42
C ASP A 59 -2.41 19.72 -1.80
N GLU A 60 -2.60 21.02 -2.05
CA GLU A 60 -1.73 22.08 -1.53
C GLU A 60 -1.73 22.18 0.00
N ARG A 61 -2.74 21.58 0.65
CA ARG A 61 -2.89 21.55 2.10
C ARG A 61 -2.41 20.23 2.69
N GLY A 62 -1.72 19.39 1.91
CA GLY A 62 -1.20 18.10 2.36
C GLY A 62 -2.26 17.01 2.54
N ARG A 63 -3.47 17.19 1.99
CA ARG A 63 -4.56 16.21 2.07
C ARG A 63 -4.52 15.29 0.87
N TRP A 64 -4.80 14.01 1.10
CA TRP A 64 -4.84 13.00 0.05
C TRP A 64 -5.91 13.29 -1.01
N LEU A 65 -5.51 13.29 -2.29
CA LEU A 65 -6.44 13.36 -3.41
C LEU A 65 -7.24 12.05 -3.56
N TYR A 66 -6.56 10.93 -3.32
CA TYR A 66 -7.10 9.58 -3.46
C TYR A 66 -6.95 8.82 -2.13
N ARG A 67 -8.09 8.34 -1.59
CA ARG A 67 -8.10 7.54 -0.34
C ARG A 67 -8.15 6.04 -0.61
N SER A 68 -8.68 5.66 -1.77
CA SER A 68 -8.81 4.28 -2.17
C SER A 68 -8.45 4.10 -3.63
N ALA A 69 -7.84 2.96 -3.95
CA ALA A 69 -7.53 2.58 -5.33
C ALA A 69 -7.85 1.10 -5.56
N ALA A 70 -8.31 0.78 -6.77
CA ALA A 70 -8.47 -0.57 -7.25
C ALA A 70 -7.52 -0.82 -8.44
N LEU A 71 -6.68 -1.85 -8.32
CA LEU A 71 -5.73 -2.25 -9.35
C LEU A 71 -6.11 -3.61 -9.91
N ARG A 72 -6.53 -3.66 -11.17
CA ARG A 72 -6.80 -4.90 -11.90
C ARG A 72 -5.76 -5.10 -12.99
N ARG A 73 -4.99 -6.19 -12.90
CA ARG A 73 -3.95 -6.55 -13.86
C ARG A 73 -3.88 -8.05 -14.08
N ALA A 74 -3.36 -8.43 -15.25
CA ALA A 74 -3.09 -9.82 -15.60
C ALA A 74 -2.13 -10.48 -14.58
N LYS A 75 -2.06 -11.82 -14.61
CA LYS A 75 -0.97 -12.53 -13.91
C LYS A 75 0.36 -12.14 -14.58
N GLY A 76 1.45 -12.11 -13.80
CA GLY A 76 2.78 -11.71 -14.30
C GLY A 76 3.09 -10.20 -14.28
N TRP A 77 2.13 -9.31 -14.03
CA TRP A 77 2.41 -7.85 -13.97
C TRP A 77 3.19 -7.39 -12.72
N GLY A 78 3.40 -8.28 -11.74
CA GLY A 78 4.07 -7.92 -10.47
C GLY A 78 3.17 -7.19 -9.47
N LYS A 79 1.84 -7.44 -9.50
CA LYS A 79 0.88 -6.82 -8.56
C LYS A 79 1.12 -7.21 -7.10
N THR A 80 1.52 -8.46 -6.85
CA THR A 80 1.77 -8.95 -5.49
C THR A 80 3.06 -8.36 -4.91
N PRO A 81 4.20 -8.33 -5.63
CA PRO A 81 5.39 -7.59 -5.20
C PRO A 81 5.15 -6.08 -4.98
N LEU A 82 4.37 -5.42 -5.87
CA LEU A 82 3.99 -4.02 -5.66
C LEU A 82 3.23 -3.84 -4.35
N LEU A 83 2.29 -4.73 -4.05
CA LEU A 83 1.51 -4.69 -2.82
C LEU A 83 2.38 -4.89 -1.57
N ALA A 84 3.33 -5.83 -1.65
CA ALA A 84 4.31 -6.07 -0.60
C ALA A 84 5.16 -4.83 -0.33
N ALA A 85 5.68 -4.18 -1.37
CA ALA A 85 6.44 -2.92 -1.25
C ALA A 85 5.60 -1.83 -0.56
N LEU A 86 4.34 -1.66 -0.97
CA LEU A 86 3.44 -0.66 -0.37
C LEU A 86 3.10 -0.98 1.09
N ALA A 87 2.93 -2.26 1.44
CA ALA A 87 2.72 -2.71 2.82
C ALA A 87 3.94 -2.39 3.70
N ILE A 88 5.15 -2.60 3.19
CA ILE A 88 6.40 -2.25 3.88
C ILE A 88 6.49 -0.74 4.10
N VAL A 89 6.18 0.07 3.08
CA VAL A 89 6.17 1.53 3.20
C VAL A 89 5.17 2.00 4.25
N GLU A 90 3.97 1.44 4.28
CA GLU A 90 2.96 1.77 5.29
C GLU A 90 3.35 1.32 6.71
N PHE A 91 4.25 0.34 6.81
CA PHE A 91 4.74 -0.18 8.08
C PHE A 91 5.92 0.64 8.65
N ILE A 92 6.99 0.83 7.87
CA ILE A 92 8.23 1.49 8.31
C ILE A 92 8.61 2.74 7.51
N GLY A 93 8.00 2.93 6.34
CA GLY A 93 8.35 4.01 5.43
C GLY A 93 7.66 5.35 5.71
N PRO A 94 8.00 6.38 4.93
CA PRO A 94 7.45 7.73 5.04
C PRO A 94 6.04 7.84 4.41
N ALA A 95 5.07 7.08 4.93
CA ALA A 95 3.75 6.92 4.31
C ALA A 95 2.73 8.04 4.62
N ARG A 96 3.03 9.00 5.50
CA ARG A 96 2.09 10.08 5.89
C ARG A 96 2.66 11.45 5.59
N PHE A 97 1.82 12.40 5.19
CA PHE A 97 2.26 13.79 5.02
C PHE A 97 2.68 14.41 6.35
N SER A 98 3.82 15.11 6.37
CA SER A 98 4.26 15.90 7.51
C SER A 98 4.19 17.40 7.23
N HIS A 99 4.97 17.87 6.27
CA HIS A 99 5.14 19.28 5.90
C HIS A 99 5.72 19.35 4.48
N PHE A 100 5.81 20.56 3.92
CA PHE A 100 6.61 20.83 2.73
C PHE A 100 7.99 21.32 3.18
N ASP A 101 9.05 20.84 2.54
CA ASP A 101 10.41 21.34 2.77
C ASP A 101 10.59 22.75 2.17
N ASP A 102 11.78 23.34 2.36
CA ASP A 102 12.13 24.66 1.85
C ASP A 102 12.05 24.76 0.31
N ASN A 103 12.11 23.62 -0.38
CA ASN A 103 11.97 23.52 -1.84
C ASN A 103 10.51 23.29 -2.28
N GLY A 104 9.55 23.26 -1.35
CA GLY A 104 8.15 22.98 -1.62
C GLY A 104 7.84 21.51 -1.95
N LEU A 105 8.78 20.59 -1.68
CA LEU A 105 8.58 19.16 -1.85
C LEU A 105 7.92 18.57 -0.59
N PRO A 106 6.95 17.66 -0.75
CA PRO A 106 6.27 17.09 0.40
C PRO A 106 7.16 16.08 1.12
N VAL A 107 7.30 16.25 2.43
CA VAL A 107 8.04 15.36 3.31
C VAL A 107 7.11 14.37 3.98
N GLY A 108 7.44 13.09 3.85
CA GLY A 108 6.70 12.01 4.49
C GLY A 108 7.23 11.69 5.89
N LYS A 109 6.32 11.31 6.79
CA LYS A 109 6.61 10.79 8.14
C LYS A 109 6.08 9.37 8.28
N ARG A 110 6.69 8.64 9.21
CA ARG A 110 6.28 7.29 9.61
C ARG A 110 4.93 7.31 10.32
N VAL A 111 4.21 6.18 10.24
CA VAL A 111 2.99 5.96 11.02
C VAL A 111 3.38 5.61 12.47
N PRO A 112 2.87 6.31 13.51
CA PRO A 112 3.28 6.05 14.89
C PRO A 112 2.91 4.66 15.43
N LEU A 113 1.77 4.10 14.99
CA LEU A 113 1.32 2.75 15.33
C LEU A 113 0.92 2.04 14.03
N PRO A 114 1.88 1.42 13.33
CA PRO A 114 1.60 0.83 12.04
C PRO A 114 0.97 -0.57 12.19
N LEU A 115 -0.33 -0.68 11.92
CA LEU A 115 -1.03 -1.97 11.80
C LEU A 115 -1.42 -2.24 10.34
N VAL A 116 -0.66 -3.06 9.63
CA VAL A 116 -0.93 -3.38 8.23
C VAL A 116 -1.59 -4.76 8.13
N GLN A 117 -2.78 -4.82 7.52
CA GLN A 117 -3.55 -6.05 7.39
C GLN A 117 -3.69 -6.45 5.93
N ILE A 118 -3.20 -7.64 5.60
CA ILE A 118 -3.29 -8.19 4.24
C ILE A 118 -4.48 -9.12 4.19
N ALA A 119 -5.58 -8.67 3.58
CA ALA A 119 -6.78 -9.48 3.45
C ALA A 119 -6.85 -10.17 2.09
N ALA A 120 -7.22 -11.45 2.09
CA ALA A 120 -7.60 -12.13 0.86
C ALA A 120 -8.74 -13.11 1.08
N THR A 121 -9.32 -13.58 -0.03
CA THR A 121 -10.38 -14.60 -0.02
C THR A 121 -9.88 -15.97 0.41
N SER A 122 -8.57 -16.23 0.32
CA SER A 122 -7.92 -17.47 0.77
C SER A 122 -6.66 -17.16 1.57
N LEU A 123 -6.38 -17.97 2.59
CA LEU A 123 -5.14 -17.93 3.38
C LEU A 123 -3.90 -18.09 2.49
N ASP A 124 -3.96 -18.96 1.48
CA ASP A 124 -2.81 -19.19 0.58
C ASP A 124 -2.46 -17.94 -0.23
N GLN A 125 -3.46 -17.11 -0.56
CA GLN A 125 -3.23 -15.84 -1.24
C GLN A 125 -2.58 -14.81 -0.30
N THR A 126 -2.97 -14.81 0.98
CA THR A 126 -2.30 -13.98 1.99
C THR A 126 -0.87 -14.48 2.27
N ALA A 127 -0.64 -15.80 2.26
CA ALA A 127 0.67 -16.41 2.47
C ALA A 127 1.65 -16.01 1.36
N ASN A 128 1.24 -16.11 0.09
CA ASN A 128 2.06 -15.67 -1.04
C ASN A 128 2.49 -14.20 -0.93
N THR A 129 1.59 -13.32 -0.50
CA THR A 129 1.92 -11.89 -0.32
C THR A 129 2.84 -11.69 0.87
N ARG A 130 2.61 -12.42 1.98
CA ARG A 130 3.46 -12.39 3.17
C ARG A 130 4.87 -12.87 2.85
N ASP A 131 5.02 -13.95 2.09
CA ASP A 131 6.33 -14.49 1.71
C ASP A 131 7.10 -13.52 0.81
N GLN A 132 6.41 -12.79 -0.07
CA GLN A 132 7.02 -11.68 -0.83
C GLN A 132 7.52 -10.56 0.10
N ILE A 133 6.73 -10.15 1.10
CA ILE A 133 7.19 -9.16 2.10
C ILE A 133 8.42 -9.67 2.86
N ARG A 134 8.43 -10.95 3.25
CA ARG A 134 9.59 -11.55 3.91
C ARG A 134 10.82 -11.53 3.02
N GLY A 135 10.70 -11.90 1.74
CA GLY A 135 11.81 -11.85 0.78
C GLY A 135 12.32 -10.44 0.52
N MET A 136 11.43 -9.44 0.53
CA MET A 136 11.80 -8.03 0.36
C MET A 136 12.53 -7.44 1.56
N LEU A 137 12.24 -7.94 2.77
CA LEU A 137 12.80 -7.45 4.03
C LEU A 137 14.03 -8.23 4.49
N ALA A 138 14.10 -9.54 4.22
CA ALA A 138 15.22 -10.36 4.62
C ALA A 138 16.53 -9.82 4.03
N GLU A 139 17.54 -9.62 4.87
CA GLU A 139 18.86 -9.10 4.52
C GLU A 139 18.86 -7.67 3.97
N SER A 140 17.71 -6.99 4.00
CA SER A 140 17.58 -5.62 3.51
C SER A 140 18.15 -4.61 4.51
N PRO A 141 18.57 -3.41 4.06
CA PRO A 141 18.94 -2.32 4.97
C PRO A 141 17.82 -1.98 5.96
N ALA A 142 16.56 -2.15 5.58
CA ALA A 142 15.42 -1.94 6.47
C ALA A 142 15.39 -2.91 7.67
N GLU A 143 15.80 -4.18 7.49
CA GLU A 143 15.83 -5.12 8.61
C GLU A 143 16.79 -4.66 9.71
N ARG A 144 17.98 -4.19 9.29
CA ARG A 144 19.05 -3.77 10.20
C ARG A 144 18.73 -2.45 10.88
N GLU A 145 18.23 -1.46 10.12
CA GLU A 145 17.96 -0.13 10.66
C GLU A 145 16.70 -0.08 11.53
N PHE A 146 15.64 -0.80 11.14
CA PHE A 146 14.36 -0.78 11.86
C PHE A 146 14.19 -1.93 12.85
N ASN A 147 15.23 -2.74 13.07
CA ASN A 147 15.26 -3.88 13.99
C ASN A 147 14.01 -4.77 13.86
N LEU A 148 13.80 -5.32 12.65
CA LEU A 148 12.59 -6.07 12.33
C LEU A 148 12.68 -7.53 12.76
N ASP A 149 11.57 -8.06 13.26
CA ASP A 149 11.35 -9.49 13.51
C ASP A 149 10.50 -10.07 12.37
N ILE A 150 11.15 -10.82 11.48
CA ILE A 150 10.57 -11.35 10.25
C ILE A 150 10.07 -12.79 10.49
N GLY A 151 9.02 -12.90 11.29
CA GLY A 151 8.37 -14.17 11.60
C GLY A 151 7.67 -14.82 10.40
N LYS A 152 7.36 -16.12 10.52
CA LYS A 152 6.56 -16.85 9.51
C LYS A 152 5.09 -16.43 9.53
N GLY A 153 4.52 -16.06 10.67
CA GLY A 153 3.10 -15.67 10.76
C GLY A 153 2.86 -14.16 10.80
N LEU A 154 3.79 -13.42 11.38
CA LEU A 154 3.68 -12.00 11.70
C LEU A 154 5.03 -11.31 11.46
N ILE A 155 5.00 -10.07 11.02
CA ILE A 155 6.19 -9.21 10.98
C ILE A 155 5.97 -8.08 11.99
N GLN A 156 6.93 -7.90 12.89
CA GLN A 156 6.85 -6.93 14.00
C GLN A 156 8.22 -6.32 14.27
N PHE A 157 8.30 -5.47 15.29
CA PHE A 157 9.57 -4.90 15.74
C PHE A 157 10.17 -5.74 16.87
N LYS A 158 11.48 -6.03 16.80
CA LYS A 158 12.22 -6.75 17.85
C LYS A 158 12.22 -5.97 19.18
N ASP A 159 12.19 -4.64 19.11
CA ASP A 159 12.18 -3.75 20.28
C ASP A 159 10.84 -3.76 21.06
N GLY A 160 9.83 -4.50 20.60
CA GLY A 160 8.51 -4.55 21.25
C GLY A 160 7.64 -3.30 21.05
N ARG A 161 8.11 -2.31 20.27
CA ARG A 161 7.29 -1.14 19.92
C ARG A 161 6.02 -1.55 19.14
N PRO A 162 4.90 -0.85 19.34
CA PRO A 162 3.62 -1.27 18.78
C PRO A 162 3.60 -1.11 17.26
N GLY A 163 3.40 -2.21 16.55
CA GLY A 163 3.21 -2.22 15.10
C GLY A 163 3.42 -3.61 14.55
N ARG A 164 2.57 -4.02 13.60
CA ARG A 164 2.66 -5.35 13.00
C ARG A 164 2.04 -5.42 11.61
N ILE A 165 2.54 -6.35 10.81
CA ILE A 165 1.94 -6.79 9.56
C ILE A 165 1.35 -8.18 9.78
N GLU A 166 0.04 -8.33 9.61
CA GLU A 166 -0.67 -9.60 9.81
C GLU A 166 -1.52 -9.99 8.59
N PRO A 167 -1.46 -11.26 8.14
CA PRO A 167 -2.42 -11.78 7.18
C PRO A 167 -3.78 -11.99 7.86
N VAL A 168 -4.85 -11.57 7.21
CA VAL A 168 -6.22 -11.78 7.70
C VAL A 168 -7.07 -12.44 6.62
N THR A 169 -7.96 -13.34 7.00
CA THR A 169 -8.94 -13.90 6.06
C THR A 169 -10.15 -12.97 5.98
N SER A 170 -10.74 -12.82 4.79
CA SER A 170 -11.97 -12.04 4.61
C SER A 170 -13.23 -12.70 5.22
N SER A 171 -13.09 -13.75 6.03
CA SER A 171 -14.21 -14.38 6.74
C SER A 171 -14.62 -13.54 7.95
N SER A 172 -15.92 -13.26 8.05
CA SER A 172 -16.55 -12.28 8.95
C SER A 172 -16.17 -12.41 10.44
N ARG A 173 -15.89 -13.62 10.91
CA ARG A 173 -15.75 -13.91 12.35
C ARG A 173 -14.42 -13.48 12.96
N GLY A 174 -13.36 -13.34 12.17
CA GLY A 174 -12.01 -12.98 12.65
C GLY A 174 -11.75 -11.47 12.76
N LEU A 175 -12.56 -10.65 12.10
CA LEU A 175 -12.41 -9.19 12.11
C LEU A 175 -13.18 -8.54 13.26
N GLU A 176 -14.30 -9.11 13.72
CA GLU A 176 -15.15 -8.47 14.74
C GLU A 176 -14.49 -8.26 16.12
N GLY A 177 -13.55 -9.13 16.53
CA GLY A 177 -12.88 -9.02 17.84
C GLY A 177 -11.80 -7.93 17.93
N ALA A 178 -11.27 -7.46 16.78
CA ALA A 178 -10.15 -6.54 16.71
C ALA A 178 -10.60 -5.11 16.35
N ARG A 179 -11.51 -4.49 17.12
CA ARG A 179 -12.09 -3.12 16.90
C ARG A 179 -11.80 -2.50 15.50
N PRO A 180 -12.29 -3.07 14.37
CA PRO A 180 -12.00 -2.55 13.05
C PRO A 180 -12.98 -1.42 12.75
N THR A 181 -12.48 -0.25 12.41
CA THR A 181 -13.35 0.91 12.11
C THR A 181 -13.96 0.86 10.70
N PHE A 182 -13.77 -0.23 9.93
CA PHE A 182 -14.55 -0.47 8.71
C PHE A 182 -14.59 -1.95 8.32
N ALA A 183 -15.76 -2.58 8.46
CA ALA A 183 -16.05 -3.92 7.99
C ALA A 183 -16.68 -3.86 6.59
N ARG A 184 -16.10 -4.63 5.64
CA ARG A 184 -16.53 -4.86 4.25
C ARG A 184 -16.85 -3.57 3.45
N PRO A 185 -16.27 -3.33 2.26
CA PRO A 185 -16.92 -2.43 1.33
C PRO A 185 -18.35 -2.92 1.14
N ARG A 186 -19.35 -2.09 1.51
CA ARG A 186 -20.72 -2.31 1.08
C ARG A 186 -20.66 -2.59 -0.40
N GLN A 187 -21.30 -3.67 -0.81
CA GLN A 187 -21.28 -4.25 -2.15
C GLN A 187 -21.67 -3.18 -3.20
N GLU A 188 -20.71 -2.37 -3.64
CA GLU A 188 -20.87 -1.43 -4.75
C GLU A 188 -21.04 -2.31 -6.01
N ARG A 189 -22.13 -2.07 -6.75
CA ARG A 189 -22.63 -2.91 -7.85
C ARG A 189 -21.58 -3.21 -8.95
N SER A 190 -20.47 -2.48 -9.00
CA SER A 190 -19.39 -2.62 -9.98
C SER A 190 -18.57 -3.91 -9.84
N CYS A 191 -18.48 -4.49 -8.63
CA CYS A 191 -17.67 -5.69 -8.38
C CYS A 191 -18.37 -7.02 -8.71
N ARG A 192 -19.41 -7.03 -9.56
CA ARG A 192 -20.03 -8.28 -10.03
C ARG A 192 -19.09 -9.02 -10.98
N GLY A 193 -18.30 -9.94 -10.41
CA GLY A 193 -17.51 -10.89 -11.17
C GLY A 193 -16.75 -11.82 -10.23
N ARG A 194 -16.88 -13.14 -10.44
CA ARG A 194 -16.34 -14.23 -9.61
C ARG A 194 -14.79 -14.31 -9.63
N ALA A 195 -14.10 -13.25 -9.23
CA ALA A 195 -12.64 -13.24 -9.15
C ALA A 195 -12.22 -12.81 -7.75
N ALA A 196 -11.58 -13.74 -7.04
CA ALA A 196 -10.86 -13.55 -5.79
C ALA A 196 -10.21 -12.17 -5.71
N ALA A 197 -10.89 -11.24 -5.04
CA ALA A 197 -10.37 -9.91 -4.77
C ALA A 197 -9.57 -10.03 -3.48
N ALA A 198 -8.25 -9.90 -3.59
CA ALA A 198 -7.43 -9.69 -2.42
C ALA A 198 -7.36 -8.17 -2.17
N LEU A 199 -7.56 -7.80 -0.92
CA LEU A 199 -7.80 -6.44 -0.46
C LEU A 199 -6.71 -6.12 0.56
N LEU A 200 -5.78 -5.24 0.20
CA LEU A 200 -4.84 -4.71 1.18
C LEU A 200 -5.55 -3.62 1.98
N PHE A 201 -5.68 -3.85 3.28
CA PHE A 201 -6.15 -2.86 4.25
C PHE A 201 -4.92 -2.23 4.92
N ALA A 202 -4.67 -0.95 4.63
CA ALA A 202 -3.55 -0.23 5.23
C ALA A 202 -4.00 0.59 6.44
N THR A 203 -3.39 0.25 7.58
CA THR A 203 -2.95 1.11 8.69
C THR A 203 -3.96 2.05 9.33
N ARG A 204 -4.46 1.64 10.51
CA ARG A 204 -5.21 2.49 11.44
C ARG A 204 -4.24 3.38 12.24
N SER A 205 -4.10 4.66 11.86
CA SER A 205 -3.63 5.70 12.79
C SER A 205 -4.84 6.46 13.34
N ILE A 206 -4.85 6.81 14.63
CA ILE A 206 -5.90 7.59 15.31
C ILE A 206 -6.30 8.86 14.52
N THR A 207 -5.38 9.39 13.70
CA THR A 207 -5.59 10.50 12.77
C THR A 207 -6.22 10.06 11.42
N SER A 208 -7.50 9.67 11.40
CA SER A 208 -8.47 9.72 10.26
C SER A 208 -8.05 9.36 8.80
N SER A 209 -6.90 8.73 8.57
CA SER A 209 -6.27 8.57 7.24
C SER A 209 -6.13 7.10 6.84
N ASN A 210 -7.22 6.34 6.91
CA ASN A 210 -7.24 4.95 6.45
C ASN A 210 -7.15 4.89 4.92
N ARG A 211 -6.31 4.00 4.38
CA ARG A 211 -6.13 3.80 2.94
C ARG A 211 -6.50 2.38 2.56
N ILE A 212 -7.29 2.24 1.49
CA ILE A 212 -7.81 0.94 1.05
C ILE A 212 -7.33 0.68 -0.38
N MET A 213 -6.62 -0.43 -0.58
CA MET A 213 -6.19 -0.85 -1.91
C MET A 213 -6.77 -2.22 -2.23
N ALA A 214 -7.66 -2.27 -3.22
CA ALA A 214 -8.20 -3.52 -3.75
C ALA A 214 -7.38 -3.96 -4.96
N TYR A 215 -7.13 -5.25 -5.12
CA TYR A 215 -6.62 -5.78 -6.38
C TYR A 215 -7.35 -7.05 -6.81
N THR A 216 -7.44 -7.24 -8.12
CA THR A 216 -8.07 -8.42 -8.71
C THR A 216 -7.43 -8.80 -10.03
N SER A 217 -7.59 -10.07 -10.44
CA SER A 217 -7.16 -10.55 -11.75
C SER A 217 -8.26 -10.33 -12.81
N GLY A 218 -7.85 -10.02 -14.03
CA GLY A 218 -8.73 -9.96 -15.21
C GLY A 218 -8.36 -8.81 -16.13
N ARG A 219 -9.33 -8.33 -16.92
CA ARG A 219 -9.10 -7.24 -17.89
C ARG A 219 -8.40 -6.06 -17.21
N PRO A 220 -7.25 -5.59 -17.76
CA PRO A 220 -6.43 -4.60 -17.09
C PRO A 220 -7.23 -3.31 -16.91
N TRP A 221 -7.33 -2.85 -15.67
CA TRP A 221 -8.03 -1.63 -15.34
C TRP A 221 -7.50 -1.01 -14.03
N ILE A 222 -7.42 0.32 -13.93
CA ILE A 222 -7.11 1.03 -12.68
C ILE A 222 -8.23 2.01 -12.36
N GLU A 223 -8.71 1.96 -11.12
CA GLU A 223 -9.66 2.93 -10.60
C GLU A 223 -9.09 3.60 -9.37
N MET A 224 -9.19 4.92 -9.32
CA MET A 224 -8.79 5.71 -8.17
C MET A 224 -9.97 6.52 -7.69
N PHE A 225 -10.34 6.34 -6.42
CA PHE A 225 -11.49 6.98 -5.83
C PHE A 225 -11.05 8.31 -5.20
N ARG A 226 -11.38 9.40 -5.89
CA ARG A 226 -11.16 10.75 -5.36
C ARG A 226 -11.93 10.94 -4.06
N ARG A 227 -11.34 11.67 -3.13
CA ARG A 227 -12.06 12.16 -1.96
C ARG A 227 -13.22 13.04 -2.43
N ARG A 228 -14.47 12.72 -2.03
CA ARG A 228 -15.57 13.68 -2.16
C ARG A 228 -15.25 14.93 -1.34
N PRO A 229 -15.42 16.15 -1.88
CA PRO A 229 -15.28 17.36 -1.07
C PRO A 229 -16.21 17.24 0.14
N ALA A 230 -15.76 17.74 1.30
CA ALA A 230 -16.65 17.82 2.45
C ALA A 230 -17.86 18.69 2.06
N PRO A 231 -19.10 18.32 2.46
CA PRO A 231 -20.23 19.21 2.27
C PRO A 231 -19.89 20.54 2.96
N VAL A 232 -20.05 21.64 2.22
CA VAL A 232 -19.93 22.99 2.79
C VAL A 232 -21.10 23.14 3.76
N PRO A 233 -20.88 23.44 5.05
CA PRO A 233 -21.99 23.81 5.92
C PRO A 233 -22.59 25.10 5.37
N GLY A 234 -23.87 25.03 5.00
CA GLY A 234 -24.69 26.19 4.63
C GLY A 234 -25.24 26.90 5.85
#